data_AF-A0A970PPG2-F1
#
_entry.id   AF-A0A970PPG2-F1
#
_cell.length_a   1.000
_cell.length_b   1.000
_cell.length_c   1.000
_cell.angle_alpha   90.00
_cell.angle_beta   90.00
_cell.angle_gamma   90.00
#
_symmetry.space_group_name_H-M   'P 1'
#
loop_
_entity.id
_entity.type
_entity.pdbx_description
1 polymer ?
#
loop_
_entity_poly.entity_id
_entity_poly.type
_entity_poly.pdbx_seq_one_letter_code
_entity_poly.pdbx_strand_id
1 'polypeptide(L)'
;MKKLFLVLVLMTLVLPTAGSEPEIAPAPEAPLPALMELGGTLVLVNAQNRISRSYVPEDLVKPEVRTRKKSLEDNILMCRVAAGALEAMFEAALFEQGYTLYATSGYRSYGVQQILFNAKVEEVGSRDKAMRRVALPGTSEHQLGLAMDVQTPTQTNLNANFGDTPEGLWVSENAHRFGYIVRYQQDWRDITGISYEPWHIRYVGVAHATALYRLRIPLETYLEQARYLPEYVLNKGNHFLLEGLIRQMIMGQTPEVLSELRKAGAMAEESALRDASGPFLPEDTSYEQAVWYAYPTPKPTSAPRVDEDEETTLFKQLEGG
;
A
#
# COMPACT_ATOMS: atom_id res chain seq x y z
N MET A 1 -19.39 25.25 95.15
CA MET A 1 -18.08 25.90 94.92
C MET A 1 -17.13 24.89 94.31
N LYS A 2 -16.53 25.23 93.14
CA LYS A 2 -15.35 24.57 92.50
C LYS A 2 -15.64 23.14 91.97
N LYS A 3 -15.31 22.73 90.74
CA LYS A 3 -14.22 23.11 89.81
C LYS A 3 -14.64 22.83 88.36
N LEU A 4 -14.16 23.73 87.50
CA LEU A 4 -14.09 23.67 86.04
C LEU A 4 -13.13 22.53 85.62
N PHE A 5 -13.52 21.69 84.65
CA PHE A 5 -12.60 20.86 83.88
C PHE A 5 -12.78 21.18 82.40
N LEU A 6 -11.69 21.66 81.79
CA LEU A 6 -11.52 21.99 80.39
C LEU A 6 -11.42 20.67 79.61
N VAL A 7 -12.35 20.40 78.70
CA VAL A 7 -12.23 19.29 77.72
C VAL A 7 -11.97 19.90 76.35
N LEU A 8 -10.80 19.55 75.81
CA LEU A 8 -10.28 19.95 74.51
C LEU A 8 -11.11 19.27 73.41
N VAL A 9 -11.79 20.06 72.57
CA VAL A 9 -12.50 19.56 71.38
C VAL A 9 -11.49 19.37 70.25
N LEU A 10 -11.17 18.12 69.92
CA LEU A 10 -10.43 17.76 68.71
C LEU A 10 -11.46 17.42 67.62
N MET A 11 -11.75 18.38 66.73
CA MET A 11 -12.58 18.13 65.55
C MET A 11 -11.73 17.38 64.51
N THR A 12 -11.97 16.09 64.34
CA THR A 12 -11.43 15.31 63.22
C THR A 12 -12.17 15.69 61.94
N LEU A 13 -11.47 16.33 61.01
CA LEU A 13 -11.93 16.58 59.65
C LEU A 13 -12.04 15.24 58.91
N VAL A 14 -13.26 14.81 58.56
CA VAL A 14 -13.47 13.69 57.64
C VAL A 14 -13.50 14.28 56.22
N LEU A 15 -12.45 14.04 55.44
CA LEU A 15 -12.44 14.38 54.02
C LEU A 15 -13.33 13.38 53.25
N PRO A 16 -14.17 13.84 52.32
CA PRO A 16 -14.96 12.93 51.49
C PRO A 16 -14.03 12.18 50.53
N THR A 17 -14.17 10.86 50.48
CA THR A 17 -13.49 10.00 49.52
C THR A 17 -14.01 10.31 48.11
N ALA A 18 -13.10 10.64 47.19
CA ALA A 18 -13.41 10.83 45.79
C ALA A 18 -14.05 9.56 45.22
N GLY A 19 -15.31 9.66 44.80
CA GLY A 19 -15.96 8.63 44.00
C GLY A 19 -15.25 8.55 42.65
N SER A 20 -14.81 7.36 42.27
CA SER A 20 -14.32 7.08 40.92
C SER A 20 -15.46 7.34 39.92
N GLU A 21 -15.25 8.29 39.01
CA GLU A 21 -16.09 8.45 37.82
C GLU A 21 -16.21 7.11 37.08
N PRO A 22 -17.39 6.73 36.57
CA PRO A 22 -17.53 5.53 35.77
C PRO A 22 -16.65 5.65 34.53
N GLU A 23 -15.68 4.75 34.42
CA GLU A 23 -14.86 4.58 33.23
C GLU A 23 -15.78 4.29 32.05
N ILE A 24 -16.00 5.30 31.19
CA ILE A 24 -16.78 5.18 29.97
C ILE A 24 -16.03 4.17 29.11
N ALA A 25 -16.61 2.97 28.95
CA ALA A 25 -16.07 1.98 28.04
C ALA A 25 -15.82 2.63 26.67
N PRO A 26 -14.65 2.44 26.04
CA PRO A 26 -14.37 3.04 24.74
C PRO A 26 -15.47 2.61 23.77
N ALA A 27 -15.98 3.57 23.00
CA ALA A 27 -16.98 3.30 21.98
C ALA A 27 -16.51 2.15 21.07
N PRO A 28 -17.42 1.26 20.61
CA PRO A 28 -17.04 0.17 19.73
C PRO A 28 -16.31 0.74 18.50
N GLU A 29 -15.10 0.26 18.29
CA GLU A 29 -14.24 0.67 17.18
C GLU A 29 -14.99 0.37 15.87
N ALA A 30 -15.03 1.34 14.94
CA ALA A 30 -15.70 1.16 13.67
C ALA A 30 -15.14 -0.06 12.93
N PRO A 31 -15.97 -0.82 12.18
CA PRO A 31 -15.50 -1.97 11.42
C PRO A 31 -14.42 -1.56 10.42
N LEU A 32 -13.47 -2.46 10.18
CA LEU A 32 -12.41 -2.22 9.21
C LEU A 32 -12.99 -2.10 7.78
N PRO A 33 -12.50 -1.16 6.95
CA PRO A 33 -12.89 -1.11 5.55
C PRO A 33 -12.53 -2.40 4.81
N ALA A 34 -13.35 -2.84 3.83
CA ALA A 34 -13.17 -4.12 3.14
C ALA A 34 -11.80 -4.27 2.46
N LEU A 35 -11.22 -3.18 1.93
CA LEU A 35 -9.86 -3.19 1.38
C LEU A 35 -8.78 -3.60 2.40
N MET A 36 -9.01 -3.38 3.70
CA MET A 36 -8.10 -3.73 4.78
C MET A 36 -8.39 -5.09 5.41
N GLU A 37 -9.53 -5.70 5.08
CA GLU A 37 -9.88 -7.05 5.51
C GLU A 37 -9.18 -8.12 4.64
N LEU A 38 -9.22 -9.36 5.10
CA LEU A 38 -8.61 -10.48 4.38
C LEU A 38 -9.27 -10.66 3.00
N GLY A 39 -8.47 -10.56 1.93
CA GLY A 39 -8.94 -10.53 0.54
C GLY A 39 -8.91 -9.13 -0.09
N GLY A 40 -8.81 -8.07 0.72
CA GLY A 40 -8.56 -6.71 0.27
C GLY A 40 -7.08 -6.44 -0.06
N THR A 41 -6.82 -5.44 -0.90
CA THR A 41 -5.46 -5.09 -1.35
C THR A 41 -4.63 -4.34 -0.29
N LEU A 42 -5.29 -3.73 0.69
CA LEU A 42 -4.71 -2.99 1.81
C LEU A 42 -4.64 -3.79 3.11
N VAL A 43 -4.89 -5.11 3.06
CA VAL A 43 -4.75 -5.97 4.24
C VAL A 43 -3.32 -5.90 4.80
N LEU A 44 -3.22 -5.66 6.11
CA LEU A 44 -1.94 -5.61 6.80
C LEU A 44 -1.57 -7.01 7.32
N VAL A 45 -0.45 -7.54 6.85
CA VAL A 45 0.14 -8.79 7.35
C VAL A 45 1.56 -8.52 7.81
N ASN A 46 1.82 -8.74 9.09
CA ASN A 46 3.13 -8.56 9.72
C ASN A 46 3.21 -9.38 11.02
N ALA A 47 4.21 -9.15 11.86
CA ALA A 47 4.41 -9.94 13.08
C ALA A 47 3.21 -9.91 14.05
N GLN A 48 2.47 -8.79 14.06
CA GLN A 48 1.29 -8.55 14.91
C GLN A 48 -0.01 -8.98 14.23
N ASN A 49 -0.07 -8.91 12.90
CA ASN A 49 -1.27 -9.21 12.12
C ASN A 49 -1.10 -10.51 11.34
N ARG A 50 -1.63 -11.60 11.89
CA ARG A 50 -1.47 -12.96 11.36
C ARG A 50 -2.67 -13.42 10.56
N ILE A 51 -2.41 -14.14 9.48
CA ILE A 51 -3.43 -14.82 8.68
C ILE A 51 -3.42 -16.33 8.92
N SER A 52 -4.57 -16.95 8.66
CA SER A 52 -4.78 -18.38 8.87
C SER A 52 -3.83 -19.23 8.02
N ARG A 53 -3.43 -20.38 8.57
CA ARG A 53 -2.71 -21.42 7.83
C ARG A 53 -3.43 -21.93 6.58
N SER A 54 -4.76 -21.82 6.56
CA SER A 54 -5.63 -22.30 5.47
C SER A 54 -5.95 -21.22 4.45
N TYR A 55 -5.51 -19.97 4.66
CA TYR A 55 -5.79 -18.91 3.72
C TYR A 55 -4.98 -19.09 2.44
N VAL A 56 -5.70 -19.10 1.32
CA VAL A 56 -5.19 -19.12 -0.05
C VAL A 56 -6.07 -18.14 -0.85
N PRO A 57 -5.51 -17.17 -1.58
CA PRO A 57 -6.31 -16.29 -2.43
C PRO A 57 -7.04 -17.10 -3.51
N GLU A 58 -8.27 -16.70 -3.83
CA GLU A 58 -9.14 -17.44 -4.76
C GLU A 58 -8.76 -17.22 -6.23
N ASP A 59 -8.06 -16.13 -6.55
CA ASP A 59 -7.82 -15.64 -7.90
C ASP A 59 -6.34 -15.70 -8.33
N LEU A 60 -5.57 -16.63 -7.76
CA LEU A 60 -4.15 -16.80 -8.10
C LEU A 60 -3.97 -17.17 -9.58
N VAL A 61 -3.08 -16.45 -10.26
CA VAL A 61 -2.69 -16.67 -11.65
C VAL A 61 -1.16 -16.58 -11.81
N LYS A 62 -0.65 -17.16 -12.90
CA LYS A 62 0.73 -16.96 -13.32
C LYS A 62 0.85 -15.62 -14.07
N PRO A 63 1.72 -14.68 -13.64
CA PRO A 63 1.99 -13.48 -14.42
C PRO A 63 2.85 -13.80 -15.65
N GLU A 64 2.58 -13.14 -16.77
CA GLU A 64 3.32 -13.26 -18.03
C GLU A 64 4.60 -12.39 -18.02
N VAL A 65 5.47 -12.65 -17.04
CA VAL A 65 6.73 -11.92 -16.83
C VAL A 65 7.94 -12.84 -16.93
N ARG A 66 9.10 -12.25 -17.22
CA ARG A 66 10.35 -13.00 -17.27
C ARG A 66 10.71 -13.53 -15.89
N THR A 67 11.23 -14.75 -15.87
CA THR A 67 11.89 -15.35 -14.71
C THR A 67 13.32 -15.71 -15.09
N ARG A 68 14.18 -15.92 -14.09
CA ARG A 68 15.59 -16.28 -14.37
C ARG A 68 15.73 -17.63 -15.08
N LYS A 69 14.83 -18.57 -14.78
CA LYS A 69 14.78 -19.90 -15.36
C LYS A 69 13.33 -20.19 -15.73
N LYS A 70 13.10 -20.59 -16.98
CA LYS A 70 11.76 -20.96 -17.47
C LYS A 70 11.02 -21.96 -16.56
N SER A 71 11.75 -22.88 -15.93
CA SER A 71 11.19 -23.86 -14.98
C SER A 71 10.58 -23.25 -13.70
N LEU A 72 10.83 -21.97 -13.42
CA LEU A 72 10.28 -21.26 -12.26
C LEU A 72 8.93 -20.59 -12.56
N GLU A 73 8.61 -20.37 -13.84
CA GLU A 73 7.40 -19.65 -14.26
C GLU A 73 6.13 -20.25 -13.66
N ASP A 74 5.97 -21.58 -13.75
CA ASP A 74 4.76 -22.27 -13.26
C ASP A 74 4.64 -22.28 -11.72
N ASN A 75 5.70 -21.88 -11.00
CA ASN A 75 5.71 -21.80 -9.53
C ASN A 75 5.57 -20.37 -9.00
N ILE A 76 5.45 -19.38 -9.89
CA ILE A 76 5.25 -17.98 -9.53
C ILE A 76 3.79 -17.63 -9.78
N LEU A 77 3.05 -17.44 -8.69
CA LEU A 77 1.63 -17.09 -8.73
C LEU A 77 1.40 -15.75 -8.01
N MET A 78 0.38 -15.00 -8.41
CA MET A 78 -0.08 -13.78 -7.72
C MET A 78 -1.59 -13.65 -7.90
N CYS A 79 -2.24 -12.84 -7.06
CA CYS A 79 -3.62 -12.41 -7.35
C CYS A 79 -3.67 -11.72 -8.71
N ARG A 80 -4.77 -11.89 -9.44
CA ARG A 80 -4.90 -11.47 -10.85
C ARG A 80 -4.61 -9.99 -11.05
N VAL A 81 -5.10 -9.15 -10.15
CA VAL A 81 -4.89 -7.70 -10.21
C VAL A 81 -3.40 -7.33 -10.03
N ALA A 82 -2.70 -8.02 -9.14
CA ALA A 82 -1.28 -7.80 -8.91
C ALA A 82 -0.45 -8.34 -10.08
N ALA A 83 -0.82 -9.51 -10.64
CA ALA A 83 -0.15 -10.10 -11.80
C ALA A 83 -0.16 -9.15 -13.01
N GLY A 84 -1.33 -8.63 -13.41
CA GLY A 84 -1.43 -7.70 -14.54
C GLY A 84 -0.68 -6.39 -14.30
N ALA A 85 -0.67 -5.89 -13.05
CA ALA A 85 0.14 -4.74 -12.68
C ALA A 85 1.66 -5.01 -12.76
N LEU A 86 2.09 -6.22 -12.42
CA LEU A 86 3.50 -6.62 -12.49
C LEU A 86 3.97 -6.69 -13.94
N GLU A 87 3.13 -7.25 -14.82
CA GLU A 87 3.36 -7.30 -16.26
C GLU A 87 3.57 -5.90 -16.83
N ALA A 88 2.64 -4.98 -16.55
CA ALA A 88 2.76 -3.59 -16.99
C ALA A 88 4.03 -2.90 -16.45
N MET A 89 4.41 -3.15 -15.20
CA MET A 89 5.64 -2.60 -14.62
C MET A 89 6.89 -3.14 -15.32
N PHE A 90 6.95 -4.44 -15.61
CA PHE A 90 8.09 -5.07 -16.28
C PHE A 90 8.21 -4.62 -17.73
N GLU A 91 7.09 -4.45 -18.42
CA GLU A 91 7.06 -3.86 -19.76
C GLU A 91 7.57 -2.42 -19.74
N ALA A 92 7.09 -1.58 -18.81
CA ALA A 92 7.54 -0.20 -18.71
C ALA A 92 9.05 -0.09 -18.41
N ALA A 93 9.58 -0.92 -17.51
CA ALA A 93 11.03 -0.97 -17.23
C ALA A 93 11.83 -1.24 -18.51
N LEU A 94 11.35 -2.19 -19.33
CA LEU A 94 12.00 -2.58 -20.58
C LEU A 94 11.86 -1.52 -21.66
N PHE A 95 10.66 -0.99 -21.89
CA PHE A 95 10.40 -0.05 -22.99
C PHE A 95 10.91 1.36 -22.71
N GLU A 96 10.88 1.82 -21.45
CA GLU A 96 11.31 3.17 -21.10
C GLU A 96 12.83 3.26 -20.90
N GLN A 97 13.46 2.22 -20.35
CA GLN A 97 14.87 2.26 -19.93
C GLN A 97 15.74 1.11 -20.48
N GLY A 98 15.15 0.12 -21.15
CA GLY A 98 15.86 -1.10 -21.54
C GLY A 98 16.16 -2.05 -20.37
N TYR A 99 15.54 -1.84 -19.20
CA TYR A 99 15.79 -2.63 -18.00
C TYR A 99 15.04 -3.95 -18.01
N THR A 100 15.74 -5.03 -17.70
CA THR A 100 15.16 -6.36 -17.57
C THR A 100 15.00 -6.70 -16.09
N LEU A 101 13.77 -7.03 -15.70
CA LEU A 101 13.45 -7.54 -14.37
C LEU A 101 13.08 -9.02 -14.44
N TYR A 102 13.34 -9.74 -13.36
CA TYR A 102 12.97 -11.15 -13.21
C TYR A 102 12.10 -11.35 -11.97
N ALA A 103 10.92 -11.96 -12.14
CA ALA A 103 10.13 -12.43 -11.02
C ALA A 103 10.81 -13.67 -10.40
N THR A 104 10.85 -13.71 -9.07
CA THR A 104 11.54 -14.76 -8.32
C THR A 104 10.64 -15.48 -7.32
N SER A 105 9.85 -14.75 -6.53
CA SER A 105 8.96 -15.34 -5.54
C SER A 105 7.66 -14.54 -5.39
N GLY A 106 6.56 -15.10 -5.86
CA GLY A 106 5.21 -14.55 -5.68
C GLY A 106 4.52 -15.16 -4.46
N TYR A 107 3.32 -15.72 -4.67
CA TYR A 107 2.54 -16.41 -3.66
C TYR A 107 3.32 -17.54 -3.00
N ARG A 108 3.24 -17.58 -1.67
CA ARG A 108 3.87 -18.62 -0.85
C ARG A 108 2.91 -19.10 0.21
N SER A 109 2.57 -20.38 0.17
CA SER A 109 1.67 -20.97 1.18
C SER A 109 2.30 -20.93 2.58
N TYR A 110 1.43 -21.02 3.59
CA TYR A 110 1.86 -21.10 4.99
C TYR A 110 2.90 -22.22 5.22
N GLY A 111 2.68 -23.41 4.64
CA GLY A 111 3.57 -24.56 4.81
C GLY A 111 4.96 -24.32 4.21
N VAL A 112 5.03 -23.70 3.03
CA VAL A 112 6.33 -23.32 2.42
C VAL A 112 7.03 -22.27 3.28
N GLN A 113 6.30 -21.26 3.78
CA GLN A 113 6.88 -20.27 4.70
C GLN A 113 7.43 -20.93 5.99
N GLN A 114 6.78 -21.98 6.48
CA GLN A 114 7.25 -22.73 7.66
C GLN A 114 8.57 -23.46 7.41
N ILE A 115 8.72 -24.07 6.24
CA ILE A 115 9.98 -24.71 5.84
C ILE A 115 11.10 -23.67 5.76
N LEU A 116 10.86 -22.53 5.09
CA LEU A 116 11.86 -21.47 4.96
C LEU A 116 12.25 -20.88 6.31
N PHE A 117 11.27 -20.66 7.20
CA PHE A 117 11.55 -20.13 8.52
C PHE A 117 12.41 -21.11 9.35
N ASN A 118 12.05 -22.39 9.38
CA ASN A 118 12.81 -23.40 10.13
C ASN A 118 14.25 -23.54 9.61
N ALA A 119 14.43 -23.59 8.29
CA ALA A 119 15.76 -23.59 7.68
C ALA A 119 16.58 -22.34 8.06
N LYS A 120 15.95 -21.16 8.13
CA LYS A 120 16.64 -19.94 8.58
C LYS A 120 17.03 -20.01 10.06
N VAL A 121 16.20 -20.59 10.92
CA VAL A 121 16.53 -20.79 12.34
C VAL A 121 17.76 -21.68 12.50
N GLU A 122 17.83 -22.77 11.73
CA GLU A 122 18.99 -23.67 11.72
C GLU A 122 20.26 -22.94 11.24
N GLU A 123 20.16 -22.15 10.17
CA GLU A 123 21.28 -21.38 9.62
C GLU A 123 21.84 -20.35 10.60
N VAL A 124 20.98 -19.58 11.28
CA VAL A 124 21.41 -18.47 12.14
C VAL A 124 21.53 -18.83 13.62
N GLY A 125 21.13 -20.06 13.99
CA GLY A 125 21.16 -20.59 15.35
C GLY A 125 20.27 -19.86 16.36
N SER A 126 19.30 -19.07 15.89
CA SER A 126 18.45 -18.26 16.77
C SER A 126 17.13 -17.90 16.09
N ARG A 127 16.02 -18.21 16.78
CA ARG A 127 14.68 -17.88 16.33
C ARG A 127 14.48 -16.37 16.19
N ASP A 128 14.96 -15.59 17.15
CA ASP A 128 14.82 -14.13 17.13
C ASP A 128 15.63 -13.49 16.00
N LYS A 129 16.81 -14.02 15.68
CA LYS A 129 17.59 -13.56 14.52
C LYS A 129 16.92 -13.94 13.21
N ALA A 130 16.32 -15.13 13.13
CA ALA A 130 15.58 -15.58 11.95
C ALA A 130 14.35 -14.71 11.68
N MET A 131 13.59 -14.35 12.73
CA MET A 131 12.40 -13.48 12.63
C MET A 131 12.67 -12.08 12.06
N ARG A 132 13.92 -11.61 12.11
CA ARG A 132 14.34 -10.32 11.51
C ARG A 132 14.68 -10.39 10.02
N ARG A 133 14.74 -11.60 9.46
CA ARG A 133 15.16 -11.89 8.07
C ARG A 133 14.13 -12.70 7.28
N VAL A 134 13.29 -13.46 7.97
CA VAL A 134 12.26 -14.30 7.36
C VAL A 134 11.03 -14.21 8.25
N ALA A 135 9.91 -13.80 7.66
CA ALA A 135 8.63 -13.73 8.35
C ALA A 135 8.24 -15.10 8.93
N LEU A 136 7.55 -15.09 10.07
CA LEU A 136 6.91 -16.30 10.60
C LEU A 136 5.79 -16.77 9.66
N PRO A 137 5.48 -18.07 9.66
CA PRO A 137 4.29 -18.57 8.97
C PRO A 137 3.03 -17.82 9.43
N GLY A 138 2.20 -17.40 8.47
CA GLY A 138 1.03 -16.56 8.71
C GLY A 138 1.34 -15.07 8.93
N THR A 139 2.60 -14.64 8.90
CA THR A 139 3.01 -13.22 8.96
C THR A 139 3.71 -12.74 7.68
N SER A 140 3.70 -13.56 6.63
CA SER A 140 4.37 -13.26 5.36
C SER A 140 3.36 -12.71 4.34
N GLU A 141 3.64 -11.53 3.78
CA GLU A 141 2.79 -10.93 2.74
C GLU A 141 2.76 -11.77 1.46
N HIS A 142 3.75 -12.64 1.22
CA HIS A 142 3.69 -13.60 0.11
C HIS A 142 2.48 -14.53 0.20
N GLN A 143 1.96 -14.83 1.38
CA GLN A 143 0.76 -15.68 1.49
C GLN A 143 -0.51 -14.94 1.00
N LEU A 144 -0.47 -13.61 0.86
CA LEU A 144 -1.55 -12.83 0.24
C LEU A 144 -1.59 -12.93 -1.27
N GLY A 145 -0.53 -13.40 -1.93
CA GLY A 145 -0.41 -13.33 -3.40
C GLY A 145 -0.30 -11.89 -3.94
N LEU A 146 -0.09 -10.91 -3.06
CA LEU A 146 0.06 -9.48 -3.40
C LEU A 146 1.52 -9.00 -3.34
N ALA A 147 2.46 -9.85 -2.91
CA ALA A 147 3.88 -9.54 -2.83
C ALA A 147 4.68 -10.29 -3.89
N MET A 148 5.73 -9.65 -4.41
CA MET A 148 6.69 -10.22 -5.35
C MET A 148 8.11 -9.86 -4.95
N ASP A 149 9.00 -10.86 -4.95
CA ASP A 149 10.44 -10.63 -4.93
C ASP A 149 10.97 -10.54 -6.37
N VAL A 150 11.70 -9.46 -6.68
CA VAL A 150 12.22 -9.16 -8.01
C VAL A 150 13.76 -9.25 -8.03
N GLN A 151 14.31 -9.68 -9.16
CA GLN A 151 15.75 -9.74 -9.42
C GLN A 151 16.09 -9.03 -10.73
N THR A 152 17.38 -8.86 -10.99
CA THR A 152 17.90 -8.33 -12.26
C THR A 152 18.89 -9.35 -12.87
N PRO A 153 19.31 -9.17 -14.14
CA PRO A 153 20.37 -9.99 -14.72
C PRO A 153 21.68 -9.96 -13.94
N THR A 154 22.01 -8.82 -13.34
CA THR A 154 23.28 -8.56 -12.64
C THR A 154 23.19 -8.87 -11.14
N GLN A 155 22.01 -8.79 -10.55
CA GLN A 155 21.79 -9.01 -9.12
C GLN A 155 20.74 -10.10 -8.89
N THR A 156 21.23 -11.31 -8.61
CA THR A 156 20.39 -12.52 -8.56
C THR A 156 20.22 -13.08 -7.14
N ASN A 157 20.78 -12.39 -6.15
CA ASN A 157 20.54 -12.68 -4.74
C ASN A 157 19.56 -11.62 -4.22
N LEU A 158 18.61 -12.04 -3.39
CA LEU A 158 17.69 -11.14 -2.70
C LEU A 158 18.42 -10.51 -1.51
N ASN A 159 19.07 -9.38 -1.76
CA ASN A 159 19.82 -8.60 -0.76
C ASN A 159 19.83 -7.11 -1.12
N ALA A 160 20.37 -6.28 -0.21
CA ALA A 160 20.35 -4.82 -0.34
C ALA A 160 20.96 -4.29 -1.65
N ASN A 161 21.91 -5.02 -2.24
CA ASN A 161 22.58 -4.62 -3.49
C ASN A 161 21.61 -4.50 -4.68
N PHE A 162 20.41 -5.11 -4.61
CA PHE A 162 19.38 -4.88 -5.63
C PHE A 162 19.03 -3.39 -5.72
N GLY A 163 18.93 -2.70 -4.58
CA GLY A 163 18.63 -1.26 -4.54
C GLY A 163 19.72 -0.37 -5.13
N ASP A 164 20.94 -0.90 -5.31
CA ASP A 164 22.07 -0.17 -5.91
C ASP A 164 22.17 -0.40 -7.43
N THR A 165 21.39 -1.32 -8.01
CA THR A 165 21.39 -1.50 -9.47
C THR A 165 20.52 -0.45 -10.15
N PRO A 166 20.78 -0.12 -11.44
CA PRO A 166 19.92 0.78 -12.20
C PRO A 166 18.45 0.34 -12.21
N GLU A 167 18.19 -0.96 -12.31
CA GLU A 167 16.82 -1.49 -12.32
C GLU A 167 16.18 -1.42 -10.93
N GLY A 168 16.91 -1.66 -9.85
CA GLY A 168 16.37 -1.54 -8.50
C GLY A 168 16.08 -0.10 -8.10
N LEU A 169 16.93 0.86 -8.49
CA LEU A 169 16.64 2.28 -8.36
C LEU A 169 15.38 2.66 -9.16
N TRP A 170 15.27 2.19 -10.40
CA TRP A 170 14.07 2.41 -11.20
C TRP A 170 12.82 1.85 -10.54
N VAL A 171 12.87 0.63 -10.00
CA VAL A 171 11.76 0.02 -9.24
C VAL A 171 11.40 0.90 -8.04
N SER A 172 12.38 1.35 -7.25
CA SER A 172 12.14 2.22 -6.10
C SER A 172 11.44 3.54 -6.47
N GLU A 173 11.74 4.08 -7.65
CA GLU A 173 11.19 5.35 -8.13
C GLU A 173 9.87 5.19 -8.91
N ASN A 174 9.59 4.01 -9.48
CA ASN A 174 8.51 3.84 -10.47
C ASN A 174 7.48 2.78 -10.12
N ALA A 175 7.73 1.86 -9.18
CA ALA A 175 6.79 0.79 -8.83
C ALA A 175 5.40 1.31 -8.46
N HIS A 176 5.34 2.50 -7.83
CA HIS A 176 4.09 3.11 -7.39
C HIS A 176 3.13 3.45 -8.53
N ARG A 177 3.66 3.72 -9.74
CA ARG A 177 2.89 3.97 -10.97
C ARG A 177 2.02 2.77 -11.35
N PHE A 178 2.42 1.58 -10.90
CA PHE A 178 1.76 0.31 -11.18
C PHE A 178 1.07 -0.26 -9.93
N GLY A 179 0.95 0.51 -8.85
CA GLY A 179 0.28 0.06 -7.62
C GLY A 179 1.16 -0.77 -6.68
N TYR A 180 2.47 -0.78 -6.91
CA TYR A 180 3.44 -1.44 -6.04
C TYR A 180 4.19 -0.45 -5.16
N ILE A 181 4.46 -0.83 -3.92
CA ILE A 181 5.41 -0.14 -3.05
C ILE A 181 6.63 -1.03 -2.82
N VAL A 182 7.81 -0.44 -2.65
CA VAL A 182 8.92 -1.13 -1.98
C VAL A 182 8.59 -1.19 -0.49
N ARG A 183 8.27 -2.40 -0.01
CA ARG A 183 7.56 -2.59 1.26
C ARG A 183 8.40 -2.29 2.50
N TYR A 184 9.69 -2.61 2.42
CA TYR A 184 10.62 -2.57 3.55
C TYR A 184 11.80 -1.65 3.23
N GLN A 185 11.65 -0.35 3.53
CA GLN A 185 12.71 0.64 3.40
C GLN A 185 13.65 0.65 4.61
N GLN A 186 14.88 1.14 4.42
CA GLN A 186 15.93 1.13 5.42
C GLN A 186 15.53 1.81 6.75
N ASP A 187 14.84 2.95 6.67
CA ASP A 187 14.48 3.76 7.83
C ASP A 187 13.19 3.32 8.52
N TRP A 188 12.51 2.28 8.02
CA TRP A 188 11.20 1.85 8.55
C TRP A 188 11.26 0.61 9.43
N ARG A 189 12.45 0.06 9.66
CA ARG A 189 12.64 -1.20 10.40
C ARG A 189 11.97 -1.22 11.77
N ASP A 190 12.00 -0.10 12.50
CA ASP A 190 11.41 -0.04 13.85
C ASP A 190 9.88 -0.13 13.82
N ILE A 191 9.27 0.18 12.68
CA ILE A 191 7.82 0.10 12.46
C ILE A 191 7.46 -1.25 11.83
N THR A 192 8.15 -1.66 10.75
CA THR A 192 7.82 -2.89 10.00
C THR A 192 8.32 -4.15 10.68
N GLY A 193 9.35 -4.05 11.52
CA GLY A 193 10.06 -5.18 12.13
C GLY A 193 10.98 -5.95 11.18
N ILE A 194 11.02 -5.58 9.89
CA ILE A 194 11.79 -6.25 8.83
C ILE A 194 12.94 -5.35 8.38
N SER A 195 14.07 -5.97 8.02
CA SER A 195 15.25 -5.23 7.54
C SER A 195 15.00 -4.65 6.14
N TYR A 196 15.92 -3.83 5.62
CA TYR A 196 15.80 -3.29 4.25
C TYR A 196 15.74 -4.41 3.20
N GLU A 197 14.68 -4.42 2.39
CA GLU A 197 14.46 -5.39 1.31
C GLU A 197 14.02 -4.68 0.01
N PRO A 198 14.94 -4.05 -0.73
CA PRO A 198 14.58 -3.28 -1.93
C PRO A 198 14.00 -4.11 -3.07
N TRP A 199 14.18 -5.43 -3.04
CA TRP A 199 13.63 -6.35 -4.03
C TRP A 199 12.16 -6.72 -3.77
N HIS A 200 11.66 -6.47 -2.55
CA HIS A 200 10.35 -6.92 -2.11
C HIS A 200 9.30 -5.83 -2.37
N ILE A 201 8.46 -6.07 -3.38
CA ILE A 201 7.37 -5.17 -3.74
C ILE A 201 6.02 -5.71 -3.30
N ARG A 202 5.16 -4.82 -2.80
CA ARG A 202 3.80 -5.12 -2.31
C ARG A 202 2.77 -4.34 -3.12
N TYR A 203 1.81 -5.04 -3.72
CA TYR A 203 0.69 -4.44 -4.41
C TYR A 203 -0.36 -3.90 -3.41
N VAL A 204 -0.76 -2.64 -3.61
CA VAL A 204 -1.76 -1.93 -2.81
C VAL A 204 -2.74 -1.12 -3.67
N GLY A 205 -2.59 -1.15 -5.00
CA GLY A 205 -3.35 -0.32 -5.94
C GLY A 205 -2.68 1.03 -6.23
N VAL A 206 -2.88 1.58 -7.43
CA VAL A 206 -2.09 2.72 -7.96
C VAL A 206 -2.24 3.98 -7.12
N ALA A 207 -3.47 4.33 -6.73
CA ALA A 207 -3.73 5.54 -5.95
C ALA A 207 -3.05 5.48 -4.58
N HIS A 208 -3.19 4.35 -3.87
CA HIS A 208 -2.57 4.12 -2.57
C HIS A 208 -1.04 4.05 -2.66
N ALA A 209 -0.50 3.29 -3.63
CA ALA A 209 0.94 3.17 -3.79
C ALA A 209 1.60 4.52 -4.10
N THR A 210 0.95 5.34 -4.93
CA THR A 210 1.44 6.68 -5.26
C THR A 210 1.37 7.61 -4.04
N ALA A 211 0.28 7.57 -3.26
CA ALA A 211 0.19 8.33 -2.02
C ALA A 211 1.29 7.90 -1.02
N LEU A 212 1.48 6.58 -0.81
CA LEU A 212 2.55 6.02 0.02
C LEU A 212 3.94 6.46 -0.41
N TYR A 213 4.22 6.40 -1.72
CA TYR A 213 5.49 6.82 -2.31
C TYR A 213 5.78 8.30 -2.04
N ARG A 214 4.77 9.18 -2.22
CA ARG A 214 4.89 10.63 -2.00
C ARG A 214 4.97 11.01 -0.52
N LEU A 215 4.30 10.26 0.35
CA LEU A 215 4.37 10.44 1.80
C LEU A 215 5.69 9.95 2.40
N ARG A 216 6.34 8.95 1.77
CA ARG A 216 7.54 8.26 2.27
C ARG A 216 7.35 7.70 3.69
N ILE A 217 6.23 7.01 3.89
CA ILE A 217 5.86 6.34 5.14
C ILE A 217 5.64 4.84 4.93
N PRO A 218 5.80 4.01 5.97
CA PRO A 218 5.46 2.59 5.88
C PRO A 218 3.95 2.37 5.76
N LEU A 219 3.58 1.21 5.21
CA LEU A 219 2.17 0.81 5.05
C LEU A 219 1.42 0.82 6.39
N GLU A 220 2.07 0.40 7.48
CA GLU A 220 1.54 0.45 8.83
C GLU A 220 1.00 1.84 9.22
N THR A 221 1.84 2.87 9.08
CA THR A 221 1.47 4.27 9.41
C THR A 221 0.38 4.80 8.49
N TYR A 222 0.41 4.42 7.21
CA TYR A 222 -0.64 4.81 6.27
C TYR A 222 -2.00 4.21 6.66
N LEU A 223 -2.06 2.92 6.98
CA LEU A 223 -3.30 2.22 7.31
C LEU A 223 -3.90 2.66 8.65
N GLU A 224 -3.05 3.04 9.62
CA GLU A 224 -3.49 3.63 10.89
C GLU A 224 -4.37 4.87 10.69
N GLN A 225 -4.08 5.68 9.67
CA GLN A 225 -4.91 6.84 9.32
C GLN A 225 -6.03 6.48 8.34
N ALA A 226 -5.69 5.71 7.29
CA ALA A 226 -6.62 5.39 6.20
C ALA A 226 -7.87 4.64 6.68
N ARG A 227 -7.80 3.90 7.80
CA ARG A 227 -8.95 3.19 8.37
C ARG A 227 -10.10 4.09 8.84
N TYR A 228 -9.86 5.39 9.00
CA TYR A 228 -10.89 6.37 9.38
C TYR A 228 -11.49 7.13 8.19
N LEU A 229 -11.04 6.81 6.98
CA LEU A 229 -11.59 7.36 5.74
C LEU A 229 -12.84 6.55 5.31
N PRO A 230 -13.85 7.19 4.71
CA PRO A 230 -14.98 6.47 4.13
C PRO A 230 -14.53 5.45 3.09
N GLU A 231 -15.20 4.30 3.03
CA GLU A 231 -14.82 3.20 2.14
C GLU A 231 -14.77 3.61 0.66
N TYR A 232 -15.71 4.44 0.20
CA TYR A 232 -15.70 4.92 -1.17
C TYR A 232 -14.51 5.84 -1.47
N VAL A 233 -13.97 6.55 -0.46
CA VAL A 233 -12.76 7.37 -0.60
C VAL A 233 -11.54 6.49 -0.77
N LEU A 234 -11.46 5.38 -0.02
CA LEU A 234 -10.39 4.41 -0.20
C LEU A 234 -10.46 3.77 -1.59
N ASN A 235 -11.66 3.38 -2.04
CA ASN A 235 -11.83 2.69 -3.32
C ASN A 235 -11.65 3.60 -4.56
N LYS A 236 -12.07 4.86 -4.47
CA LYS A 236 -12.23 5.74 -5.66
C LYS A 236 -11.44 7.05 -5.56
N GLY A 237 -10.84 7.37 -4.41
CA GLY A 237 -10.04 8.57 -4.24
C GLY A 237 -8.77 8.54 -5.09
N ASN A 238 -8.45 9.65 -5.74
CA ASN A 238 -7.16 9.80 -6.40
C ASN A 238 -6.03 9.97 -5.38
N HIS A 239 -4.80 9.79 -5.85
CA HIS A 239 -3.61 9.80 -5.00
C HIS A 239 -3.35 11.14 -4.31
N PHE A 240 -3.71 12.29 -4.89
CA PHE A 240 -3.54 13.59 -4.23
C PHE A 240 -4.49 13.75 -3.04
N LEU A 241 -5.75 13.36 -3.20
CA LEU A 241 -6.70 13.35 -2.10
C LEU A 241 -6.23 12.45 -0.96
N LEU A 242 -5.83 11.21 -1.28
CA LEU A 242 -5.33 10.26 -0.29
C LEU A 242 -4.07 10.76 0.40
N GLU A 243 -3.09 11.27 -0.35
CA GLU A 243 -1.88 11.88 0.21
C GLU A 243 -2.21 13.04 1.15
N GLY A 244 -3.05 13.98 0.71
CA GLY A 244 -3.41 15.17 1.45
C GLY A 244 -4.11 14.86 2.77
N LEU A 245 -5.13 14.00 2.72
CA LEU A 245 -5.87 13.56 3.91
C LEU A 245 -4.94 12.87 4.91
N ILE A 246 -4.16 11.88 4.44
CA ILE A 246 -3.29 11.10 5.32
C ILE A 246 -2.18 11.99 5.91
N ARG A 247 -1.58 12.90 5.12
CA ARG A 247 -0.58 13.85 5.61
C ARG A 247 -1.12 14.71 6.74
N GLN A 248 -2.30 15.32 6.54
CA GLN A 248 -2.93 16.15 7.56
C GLN A 248 -3.24 15.34 8.83
N MET A 249 -3.77 14.13 8.68
CA MET A 249 -4.08 13.26 9.81
C MET A 249 -2.83 12.81 10.61
N ILE A 250 -1.73 12.48 9.92
CA ILE A 250 -0.44 12.19 10.58
C ILE A 250 0.07 13.40 11.38
N MET A 251 -0.19 14.62 10.89
CA MET A 251 0.15 15.86 11.59
C MET A 251 -0.81 16.21 12.73
N GLY A 252 -1.77 15.33 13.07
CA GLY A 252 -2.77 15.56 14.11
C GLY A 252 -3.86 16.56 13.71
N GLN A 253 -3.95 16.90 12.43
CA GLN A 253 -4.99 17.80 11.92
C GLN A 253 -6.25 16.99 11.57
N THR A 254 -7.41 17.64 11.68
CA THR A 254 -8.67 17.10 11.15
C THR A 254 -8.91 17.74 9.79
N PRO A 255 -8.81 16.98 8.67
CA PRO A 255 -9.04 17.55 7.34
C PRO A 255 -10.44 18.13 7.22
N GLU A 256 -10.56 19.40 6.79
CA GLU A 256 -11.85 20.09 6.68
C GLU A 256 -12.82 19.34 5.76
N VAL A 257 -12.29 18.82 4.64
CA VAL A 257 -13.06 18.08 3.63
C VAL A 257 -13.58 16.72 4.14
N LEU A 258 -13.00 16.15 5.21
CA LEU A 258 -13.37 14.82 5.71
C LEU A 258 -14.77 14.78 6.29
N SER A 259 -15.26 15.89 6.88
CA SER A 259 -16.65 16.00 7.34
C SER A 259 -17.63 15.81 6.19
N GLU A 260 -17.37 16.46 5.04
CA GLU A 260 -18.26 16.41 3.89
C GLU A 260 -18.18 15.06 3.17
N LEU A 261 -16.98 14.48 3.08
CA LEU A 261 -16.81 13.11 2.58
C LEU A 261 -17.61 12.09 3.43
N ARG A 262 -17.70 12.27 4.74
CA ARG A 262 -18.49 11.36 5.60
C ARG A 262 -20.00 11.51 5.43
N LYS A 263 -20.48 12.67 4.95
CA LYS A 263 -21.91 12.95 4.75
C LYS A 263 -22.40 12.61 3.35
N ALA A 264 -21.49 12.44 2.40
CA ALA A 264 -21.83 12.11 1.03
C ALA A 264 -22.58 10.77 0.94
N GLY A 265 -23.78 10.80 0.37
CA GLY A 265 -24.50 9.59 -0.01
C GLY A 265 -23.95 9.01 -1.31
N ALA A 266 -24.29 7.75 -1.61
CA ALA A 266 -23.78 7.00 -2.76
C ALA A 266 -23.88 7.75 -4.11
N MET A 267 -24.97 8.51 -4.33
CA MET A 267 -25.19 9.28 -5.57
C MET A 267 -24.32 10.55 -5.69
N ALA A 268 -23.69 10.98 -4.60
CA ALA A 268 -22.89 12.20 -4.54
C ALA A 268 -21.38 11.91 -4.38
N GLU A 269 -20.97 10.64 -4.30
CA GLU A 269 -19.58 10.25 -4.05
C GLU A 269 -18.60 10.88 -5.04
N GLU A 270 -18.90 10.85 -6.34
CA GLU A 270 -17.99 11.40 -7.36
C GLU A 270 -17.81 12.91 -7.23
N SER A 271 -18.91 13.65 -7.01
CA SER A 271 -18.85 15.09 -6.76
C SER A 271 -18.06 15.38 -5.49
N ALA A 272 -18.31 14.62 -4.41
CA ALA A 272 -17.61 14.79 -3.15
C ALA A 272 -16.09 14.52 -3.28
N LEU A 273 -15.70 13.50 -4.05
CA LEU A 273 -14.28 13.22 -4.33
C LEU A 273 -13.65 14.35 -5.13
N ARG A 274 -14.35 14.86 -6.15
CA ARG A 274 -13.89 15.99 -6.97
C ARG A 274 -13.64 17.23 -6.12
N ASP A 275 -14.64 17.63 -5.34
CA ASP A 275 -14.57 18.83 -4.51
C ASP A 275 -13.50 18.67 -3.42
N ALA A 276 -13.44 17.51 -2.76
CA ALA A 276 -12.44 17.24 -1.73
C ALA A 276 -11.00 17.14 -2.26
N SER A 277 -10.82 16.79 -3.54
CA SER A 277 -9.49 16.72 -4.16
C SER A 277 -8.93 18.10 -4.45
N GLY A 278 -9.78 19.07 -4.76
CA GLY A 278 -9.39 20.42 -5.20
C GLY A 278 -8.27 21.06 -4.38
N PRO A 279 -8.35 21.10 -3.03
CA PRO A 279 -7.32 21.67 -2.18
C PRO A 279 -5.95 20.98 -2.23
N PHE A 280 -5.88 19.75 -2.75
CA PHE A 280 -4.66 18.94 -2.80
C PHE A 280 -4.07 18.81 -4.21
N LEU A 281 -4.77 19.30 -5.24
CA LEU A 281 -4.29 19.26 -6.62
C LEU A 281 -3.20 20.32 -6.85
N PRO A 282 -2.13 19.99 -7.60
CA PRO A 282 -1.24 21.01 -8.18
C PRO A 282 -2.01 22.01 -9.05
N GLU A 283 -1.50 23.25 -9.14
CA GLU A 283 -2.17 24.34 -9.88
C GLU A 283 -2.44 24.00 -11.37
N ASP A 284 -1.62 23.15 -11.98
CA ASP A 284 -1.67 22.74 -13.38
C ASP A 284 -2.35 21.38 -13.60
N THR A 285 -2.98 20.80 -12.57
CA THR A 285 -3.57 19.46 -12.61
C THR A 285 -5.07 19.50 -12.34
N SER A 286 -5.87 19.01 -13.29
CA SER A 286 -7.31 18.82 -13.11
C SER A 286 -7.63 17.54 -12.33
N TYR A 287 -8.85 17.45 -11.79
CA TYR A 287 -9.33 16.22 -11.15
C TYR A 287 -9.32 15.02 -12.10
N GLU A 288 -9.73 15.19 -13.36
CA GLU A 288 -9.70 14.15 -14.39
C GLU A 288 -8.28 13.65 -14.62
N GLN A 289 -7.32 14.56 -14.73
CA GLN A 289 -5.91 14.21 -14.89
C GLN A 289 -5.39 13.42 -13.67
N ALA A 290 -5.77 13.83 -12.46
CA ALA A 290 -5.41 13.13 -11.23
C ALA A 290 -6.01 11.72 -11.14
N VAL A 291 -7.24 11.51 -11.63
CA VAL A 291 -7.89 10.20 -11.72
C VAL A 291 -7.23 9.34 -12.81
N TRP A 292 -6.92 9.92 -13.97
CA TRP A 292 -6.29 9.20 -15.08
C TRP A 292 -4.84 8.79 -14.83
N TYR A 293 -4.15 9.45 -13.89
CA TYR A 293 -2.81 9.05 -13.43
C TYR A 293 -2.73 7.56 -13.04
N ALA A 294 -3.85 6.96 -12.60
CA ALA A 294 -3.93 5.54 -12.25
C ALA A 294 -3.86 4.57 -13.44
N TYR A 295 -3.96 5.08 -14.68
CA TYR A 295 -3.83 4.31 -15.91
C TYR A 295 -2.57 4.76 -16.63
N PRO A 296 -1.44 4.04 -16.52
CA PRO A 296 -0.31 4.27 -17.40
C PRO A 296 -0.77 3.90 -18.81
N THR A 297 -1.27 4.87 -19.56
CA THR A 297 -1.30 4.71 -21.01
C THR A 297 0.16 4.51 -21.43
N PRO A 298 0.46 3.47 -22.23
CA PRO A 298 1.73 3.43 -22.94
C PRO A 298 1.88 4.81 -23.60
N LYS A 299 3.05 5.47 -23.44
CA LYS A 299 3.36 6.66 -24.23
C LYS A 299 2.91 6.37 -25.68
N PRO A 300 2.12 7.24 -26.32
CA PRO A 300 1.75 7.04 -27.71
C PRO A 300 3.02 6.77 -28.51
N THR A 301 3.13 5.58 -29.10
CA THR A 301 4.32 5.16 -29.87
C THR A 301 4.45 5.90 -31.20
N SER A 302 3.57 6.86 -31.46
CA SER A 302 3.63 7.81 -32.57
C SER A 302 2.58 8.89 -32.35
N ALA A 303 2.79 10.06 -32.95
CA ALA A 303 1.70 11.04 -33.12
C ALA A 303 0.48 10.34 -33.76
N PRO A 304 -0.76 10.82 -33.52
CA PRO A 304 -1.94 10.28 -34.18
C PRO A 304 -1.66 10.16 -35.66
N ARG A 305 -1.86 8.96 -36.23
CA ARG A 305 -1.84 8.80 -37.68
C ARG A 305 -2.97 9.69 -38.20
N VAL A 306 -2.58 10.81 -38.80
CA VAL A 306 -3.47 11.54 -39.70
C VAL A 306 -3.59 10.62 -40.90
N ASP A 307 -4.73 9.94 -41.05
CA ASP A 307 -5.05 9.36 -42.35
C ASP A 307 -5.23 10.56 -43.28
N GLU A 308 -4.17 10.87 -44.02
CA GLU A 308 -4.32 11.59 -45.27
C GLU A 308 -5.00 10.62 -46.23
N ASP A 309 -6.33 10.55 -46.14
CA ASP A 309 -7.15 9.85 -47.11
C ASP A 309 -6.82 10.39 -48.50
N GLU A 310 -6.05 9.63 -49.28
CA GLU A 310 -5.79 9.88 -50.70
C GLU A 310 -7.10 9.97 -51.53
N GLU A 311 -8.24 9.59 -50.96
CA GLU A 311 -9.56 9.76 -51.56
C GLU A 311 -10.05 11.22 -51.62
N THR A 312 -9.53 12.12 -50.78
CA THR A 312 -9.93 13.54 -50.84
C THR A 312 -9.29 14.30 -52.02
N THR A 313 -8.27 13.73 -52.65
CA THR A 313 -7.63 14.28 -53.85
C THR A 313 -8.40 13.98 -55.15
N LEU A 314 -9.30 13.00 -55.15
CA LEU A 314 -10.05 12.63 -56.36
C LEU A 314 -11.20 13.61 -56.68
N PHE A 315 -11.76 14.28 -55.65
CA PHE A 315 -12.87 15.21 -55.83
C PHE A 315 -12.45 16.66 -56.16
N LYS A 316 -11.17 17.02 -55.97
CA LYS A 316 -10.68 18.37 -56.32
C LYS A 316 -10.31 18.55 -57.79
N GLN A 317 -10.26 17.48 -58.59
CA GLN A 317 -9.95 17.58 -60.03
C GLN A 317 -11.18 17.62 -60.94
N LEU A 318 -12.40 17.55 -60.40
CA LEU A 318 -13.63 17.55 -61.21
C LEU A 318 -14.42 18.87 -61.20
N GLU A 319 -13.95 19.91 -60.50
CA GLU A 319 -14.59 21.25 -60.48
C GLU A 319 -13.79 22.32 -61.28
N GLY A 320 -12.87 21.91 -62.15
CA GLY A 320 -11.97 22.81 -62.88
C GLY A 320 -11.90 22.57 -64.39
N GLY A 321 -13.02 22.27 -65.06
CA GLY A 321 -13.12 22.12 -66.51
C GLY A 321 -14.41 22.66 -67.07
#